data_AF-A0AAW0VP59-F1
#
_entry.id   AF-A0AAW0VP59-F1
#
_cell.length_a   1.000
_cell.length_b   1.000
_cell.length_c   1.000
_cell.angle_alpha   90.00
_cell.angle_beta   90.00
_cell.angle_gamma   90.00
#
_symmetry.space_group_name_H-M   'P 1'
#
loop_
_entity.id
_entity.type
_entity.pdbx_description
1 polymer ?
#
loop_
_entity_poly.entity_id
_entity_poly.type
_entity_poly.pdbx_seq_one_letter_code
_entity_poly.pdbx_strand_id
1 'polypeptide(L)'
;SPNRVPLNTWHVVRVRRKKRRGILRLNQGRRVMGKSGPRLKELNLNQPLYLGGLENYTKAHPDSGVTMGLNGAIQRLLVNSEVFDNLDERATGGRGVRRYRGPPCQLNPCENGGVCQPFRNRFLCKCPAAYTGKFCEKRVDEEQMMKPVKFDGKTFLKFPNMVYR
;
A
#
# COMPACT_ATOMS: atom_id res chain seq x y z
N SER A 1 12.95 20.15 7.88
CA SER A 1 14.14 19.28 7.75
C SER A 1 15.01 19.88 6.65
N PRO A 2 16.31 20.11 6.86
CA PRO A 2 17.17 20.76 5.86
C PRO A 2 17.47 19.86 4.64
N ASN A 3 17.40 18.53 4.78
CA ASN A 3 17.65 17.62 3.66
C ASN A 3 16.35 17.35 2.89
N ARG A 4 16.35 17.67 1.59
CA ARG A 4 15.25 17.31 0.68
C ARG A 4 15.07 15.80 0.65
N VAL A 5 13.83 15.35 0.58
CA VAL A 5 13.51 13.93 0.42
C VAL A 5 13.80 13.55 -1.04
N PRO A 6 14.62 12.52 -1.31
CA PRO A 6 14.86 12.05 -2.67
C PRO A 6 13.55 11.70 -3.38
N LEU A 7 13.43 12.09 -4.64
CA LEU A 7 12.28 11.76 -5.48
C LEU A 7 12.47 10.39 -6.12
N ASN A 8 11.37 9.79 -6.58
CA ASN A 8 11.35 8.50 -7.28
C ASN A 8 11.94 7.31 -6.50
N THR A 9 12.01 7.42 -5.18
CA THR A 9 12.41 6.34 -4.28
C THR A 9 11.33 6.06 -3.24
N TRP A 10 11.24 4.81 -2.78
CA TRP A 10 10.30 4.45 -1.74
C TRP A 10 10.75 4.95 -0.37
N HIS A 11 9.84 5.65 0.31
CA HIS A 11 10.04 6.12 1.68
C HIS A 11 9.02 5.50 2.63
N VAL A 12 9.41 5.42 3.90
CA VAL A 12 8.52 5.02 4.99
C VAL A 12 8.36 6.18 5.95
N VAL A 13 7.15 6.73 6.04
CA VAL A 13 6.81 7.76 7.02
C VAL A 13 6.11 7.10 8.20
N ARG A 14 6.59 7.36 9.41
CA ARG A 14 5.95 6.92 10.66
C ARG A 14 5.58 8.13 11.50
N VAL A 15 4.28 8.30 11.74
CA VAL A 15 3.74 9.34 12.61
C VAL A 15 3.11 8.68 13.83
N ARG A 16 3.43 9.18 15.03
CA ARG A 16 2.83 8.74 16.28
C ARG A 16 2.46 9.95 17.11
N ARG A 17 1.26 9.94 17.69
CA ARG A 17 0.82 10.94 18.67
C ARG A 17 0.60 10.28 20.03
N LYS A 18 1.04 10.93 21.11
CA LYS A 18 0.71 10.58 22.49
C LYS A 18 0.29 11.85 23.23
N LYS A 19 -1.00 11.98 23.55
CA LYS A 19 -1.58 13.21 24.09
C LYS A 19 -1.23 14.39 23.16
N ARG A 20 -0.54 15.42 23.67
CA ARG A 20 -0.08 16.58 22.89
C ARG A 20 1.23 16.37 22.11
N ARG A 21 1.95 15.27 22.34
CA ARG A 21 3.27 15.04 21.74
C ARG A 21 3.12 14.28 20.42
N GLY A 22 3.51 14.92 19.32
CA GLY A 22 3.68 14.30 18.02
C GLY A 22 5.12 13.85 17.80
N ILE A 23 5.30 12.72 17.14
CA ILE A 23 6.60 12.18 16.76
C ILE A 23 6.52 11.73 15.31
N LEU A 24 7.40 12.25 14.47
CA LEU A 24 7.53 11.88 13.07
C LEU A 24 8.91 11.25 12.83
N ARG A 25 8.96 10.21 12.01
CA ARG A 25 10.20 9.60 11.52
C ARG A 25 10.06 9.32 10.03
N LEU A 26 11.03 9.81 9.25
CA LEU A 26 11.20 9.46 7.85
C LEU A 26 12.27 8.36 7.74
N ASN A 27 11.94 7.27 7.06
CA ASN A 27 12.78 6.09 6.88
C ASN A 27 13.34 5.59 8.22
N GLN A 28 14.66 5.39 8.28
CA GLN A 28 15.41 5.07 9.49
C GLN A 28 16.05 6.32 10.14
N GLY A 29 15.75 7.52 9.63
CA GLY A 29 16.33 8.77 10.11
C GLY A 29 15.93 9.15 11.54
N ARG A 30 16.43 10.31 11.99
CA ARG A 30 16.16 10.86 13.32
C ARG A 30 14.66 11.14 13.52
N ARG A 31 14.19 10.96 14.74
CA ARG A 31 12.81 11.27 15.13
C ARG A 31 12.69 12.77 15.38
N VAL A 32 11.74 13.41 14.71
CA VAL A 32 11.38 14.81 14.95
C VAL A 32 10.16 14.83 15.87
N MET A 33 10.13 15.77 16.80
CA MET A 33 9.08 15.86 17.81
C MET A 33 8.46 17.24 17.79
N GLY A 34 7.14 17.28 17.99
CA GLY A 34 6.38 18.52 18.14
C GLY A 34 5.40 18.38 19.30
N LYS A 35 4.93 19.51 19.81
CA LYS A 35 3.94 19.56 20.88
C LYS A 35 2.85 20.56 20.51
N SER A 36 1.60 20.13 20.55
CA SER A 36 0.47 21.04 20.34
C SER A 36 0.31 22.02 21.50
N GLY A 37 -0.34 23.16 21.25
CA GLY A 37 -0.69 24.16 22.25
C GLY A 37 -1.52 23.59 23.42
N PRO A 38 -1.59 24.27 24.57
CA PRO A 38 -2.51 23.91 25.66
C PRO A 38 -3.98 24.23 25.27
N ARG A 39 -5.02 23.66 25.89
CA ARG A 39 -5.07 22.58 26.89
C ARG A 39 -5.45 21.21 26.31
N LEU A 40 -5.95 21.18 25.07
CA LEU A 40 -6.51 19.99 24.43
C LEU A 40 -5.45 18.89 24.25
N LYS A 41 -5.77 17.68 24.71
CA LYS A 41 -4.88 16.50 24.62
C LYS A 41 -5.36 15.51 23.57
N GLU A 42 -6.65 15.50 23.29
CA GLU A 42 -7.34 14.57 22.41
C GLU A 42 -7.37 15.06 20.96
N LEU A 43 -7.72 14.14 20.06
CA LEU A 43 -7.94 14.42 18.65
C LEU A 43 -9.19 13.65 18.24
N ASN A 44 -10.30 14.37 18.14
CA ASN A 44 -11.56 13.80 17.67
C ASN A 44 -11.66 14.08 16.17
N LEU A 45 -11.75 13.02 15.37
CA LEU A 45 -11.87 13.08 13.93
C LEU A 45 -13.25 12.56 13.55
N ASN A 46 -14.04 13.37 12.86
CA ASN A 46 -15.37 13.02 12.35
C ASN A 46 -15.43 13.07 10.81
N GLN A 47 -14.32 13.42 10.16
CA GLN A 47 -14.20 13.45 8.71
C GLN A 47 -13.48 12.20 8.19
N PRO A 48 -13.72 11.79 6.92
CA PRO A 48 -12.98 10.72 6.28
C PRO A 48 -11.47 10.97 6.29
N LEU A 49 -10.69 9.88 6.33
CA LEU A 49 -9.25 9.94 6.12
C LEU A 49 -8.97 10.09 4.61
N TYR A 50 -8.47 11.26 4.21
CA TYR A 50 -8.02 11.50 2.85
C TYR A 50 -6.57 11.03 2.66
N LEU A 51 -6.30 10.38 1.53
CA LEU A 51 -4.97 9.93 1.14
C LEU A 51 -4.62 10.47 -0.24
N GLY A 52 -3.41 11.03 -0.39
CA GLY A 52 -2.91 11.53 -1.67
C GLY A 52 -3.42 12.90 -2.10
N GLY A 53 -4.58 13.37 -1.61
CA GLY A 53 -5.06 14.73 -1.90
C GLY A 53 -6.45 15.00 -1.34
N LEU A 54 -6.94 16.20 -1.61
CA LEU A 54 -8.29 16.65 -1.27
C LEU A 54 -9.05 17.04 -2.54
N GLU A 55 -10.38 16.90 -2.52
CA GLU A 55 -11.23 17.42 -3.60
C GLU A 55 -11.27 18.95 -3.61
N ASN A 56 -11.25 19.56 -2.43
CA ASN A 56 -11.19 20.99 -2.24
C ASN A 56 -10.15 21.33 -1.16
N TYR A 57 -9.04 21.94 -1.59
CA TYR A 57 -7.93 22.31 -0.70
C TYR A 57 -8.27 23.47 0.23
N THR A 58 -9.33 24.24 -0.01
CA THR A 58 -9.77 25.27 0.95
C THR A 58 -10.27 24.67 2.27
N LYS A 59 -10.58 23.37 2.30
CA LYS A 59 -10.94 22.63 3.52
C LYS A 59 -9.72 22.21 4.33
N ALA A 60 -8.49 22.34 3.80
CA ALA A 60 -7.29 22.03 4.55
C ALA A 60 -7.04 23.12 5.62
N HIS A 61 -6.66 22.70 6.82
CA HIS A 61 -6.25 23.65 7.85
C HIS A 61 -4.97 24.40 7.38
N PRO A 62 -4.87 25.73 7.49
CA PRO A 62 -3.71 26.49 7.02
C PRO A 62 -2.37 25.98 7.55
N ASP A 63 -2.31 25.66 8.84
CA ASP A 63 -1.10 25.12 9.50
C ASP A 63 -0.65 23.75 8.95
N SER A 64 -1.46 23.05 8.15
CA SER A 64 -1.04 21.82 7.49
C SER A 64 -0.03 22.06 6.38
N GLY A 65 0.00 23.26 5.80
CA GLY A 65 0.84 23.60 4.66
C GLY A 65 0.51 22.80 3.39
N VAL A 66 -0.65 22.14 3.32
CA VAL A 66 -1.06 21.32 2.18
C VAL A 66 -1.72 22.19 1.12
N THR A 67 -1.02 22.44 0.03
CA THR A 67 -1.51 23.26 -1.10
C THR A 67 -1.72 22.46 -2.38
N MET A 68 -1.22 21.23 -2.45
CA MET A 68 -1.36 20.33 -3.59
C MET A 68 -1.36 18.87 -3.16
N GLY A 69 -1.79 18.00 -4.07
CA GLY A 69 -1.82 16.55 -3.85
C GLY A 69 -0.46 15.90 -4.06
N LEU A 70 -0.34 14.68 -3.55
CA LEU A 70 0.78 13.80 -3.83
C LEU A 70 0.76 13.38 -5.31
N ASN A 71 1.81 13.77 -6.03
CA ASN A 71 2.15 13.15 -7.30
C ASN A 71 3.16 12.02 -7.04
N GLY A 72 2.66 10.79 -6.90
CA GLY A 72 3.48 9.64 -6.53
C GLY A 72 2.64 8.40 -6.25
N ALA A 73 3.25 7.41 -5.60
CA ALA A 73 2.60 6.15 -5.27
C ALA A 73 2.66 5.85 -3.77
N ILE A 74 1.58 5.26 -3.24
CA ILE A 74 1.51 4.73 -1.88
C ILE A 74 1.15 3.25 -2.01
N GLN A 75 1.98 2.39 -1.44
CA GLN A 75 1.77 0.94 -1.49
C GLN A 75 1.20 0.36 -0.21
N ARG A 76 1.41 1.02 0.94
CA ARG A 76 1.02 0.46 2.23
C ARG A 76 0.67 1.57 3.22
N LEU A 77 -0.53 1.47 3.80
CA LEU A 77 -1.02 2.34 4.84
C LEU A 77 -1.35 1.51 6.09
N LEU A 78 -0.90 1.99 7.25
CA LEU A 78 -1.29 1.45 8.55
C LEU A 78 -1.81 2.60 9.42
N VAL A 79 -2.97 2.41 10.03
CA VAL A 79 -3.58 3.39 10.95
C VAL A 79 -3.94 2.67 12.23
N ASN A 80 -3.37 3.08 13.36
CA ASN A 80 -3.64 2.47 14.68
C ASN A 80 -3.52 0.93 14.73
N SER A 81 -2.57 0.36 13.99
CA SER A 81 -2.32 -1.09 13.82
C SER A 81 -3.19 -1.80 12.78
N GLU A 82 -4.24 -1.16 12.28
CA GLU A 82 -5.03 -1.68 11.16
C GLU A 82 -4.27 -1.54 9.84
N VAL A 83 -4.30 -2.58 9.02
CA VAL A 83 -3.69 -2.59 7.69
C VAL A 83 -4.75 -2.23 6.64
N PHE A 84 -4.45 -1.20 5.87
CA PHE A 84 -5.22 -0.80 4.70
C PHE A 84 -4.45 -1.26 3.47
N ASP A 85 -4.73 -2.50 3.04
CA ASP A 85 -4.30 -3.10 1.78
C ASP A 85 -5.29 -2.79 0.65
N ASN A 86 -4.96 -3.13 -0.60
CA ASN A 86 -5.82 -2.90 -1.78
C ASN A 86 -6.49 -1.52 -1.77
N LEU A 87 -5.68 -0.47 -1.60
CA LEU A 87 -6.14 0.89 -1.31
C LEU A 87 -7.11 1.43 -2.36
N ASP A 88 -6.97 1.00 -3.61
CA ASP A 88 -7.86 1.33 -4.72
C ASP A 88 -9.23 0.64 -4.61
N GLU A 89 -9.27 -0.62 -4.15
CA GLU A 89 -10.50 -1.39 -4.00
C GLU A 89 -11.27 -1.02 -2.72
N ARG A 90 -10.57 -0.67 -1.63
CA ARG A 90 -11.17 -0.33 -0.32
C ARG A 90 -11.56 1.14 -0.17
N ALA A 91 -11.28 1.99 -1.15
CA ALA A 91 -11.61 3.41 -1.05
C ALA A 91 -13.12 3.64 -1.20
N THR A 92 -13.70 4.50 -0.36
CA THR A 92 -15.11 4.92 -0.50
C THR A 92 -15.32 5.97 -1.59
N GLY A 93 -14.25 6.46 -2.21
CA GLY A 93 -14.27 7.45 -3.29
C GLY A 93 -12.86 7.89 -3.70
N GLY A 94 -12.72 8.37 -4.93
CA GLY A 94 -11.45 8.87 -5.47
C GLY A 94 -11.60 9.41 -6.89
N ARG A 95 -10.66 10.27 -7.31
CA ARG A 95 -10.62 10.85 -8.66
C ARG A 95 -9.20 10.73 -9.23
N GLY A 96 -9.09 10.26 -10.48
CA GLY A 96 -7.81 10.22 -11.18
C GLY A 96 -6.80 9.20 -10.64
N VAL A 97 -7.22 8.25 -9.82
CA VAL A 97 -6.37 7.17 -9.31
C VAL A 97 -6.15 6.13 -10.41
N ARG A 98 -4.89 5.72 -10.61
CA ARG A 98 -4.52 4.66 -11.56
C ARG A 98 -3.56 3.70 -10.88
N ARG A 99 -3.54 2.45 -11.34
CA ARG A 99 -2.57 1.46 -10.86
C ARG A 99 -1.14 1.91 -11.18
N TYR A 100 -0.32 2.05 -10.14
CA TYR A 100 1.11 2.31 -10.30
C TYR A 100 1.77 1.11 -10.97
N ARG A 101 2.51 1.33 -12.07
CA ARG A 101 3.31 0.29 -12.75
C ARG A 101 4.77 0.32 -12.31
N GLY A 102 5.29 1.48 -11.88
CA GLY A 102 6.65 1.66 -11.37
C GLY A 102 7.77 1.29 -12.34
N PRO A 103 9.02 1.72 -12.10
CA PRO A 103 10.15 1.39 -12.97
C PRO A 103 10.33 -0.13 -13.18
N PRO A 104 10.22 -1.00 -12.16
CA PRO A 104 10.46 -2.44 -12.32
C PRO A 104 9.52 -3.16 -13.29
N CYS A 105 8.34 -2.61 -13.62
CA CYS A 105 7.40 -3.22 -14.57
C CYS A 105 7.22 -2.42 -15.87
N GLN A 106 8.03 -1.38 -16.14
CA GLN A 106 7.88 -0.59 -17.36
C GLN A 106 8.03 -1.43 -18.64
N LEU A 107 9.00 -2.35 -18.65
CA LEU A 107 9.25 -3.27 -19.78
C LEU A 107 8.62 -4.65 -19.59
N ASN A 108 7.79 -4.84 -18.56
CA ASN A 108 7.24 -6.13 -18.12
C ASN A 108 8.27 -7.29 -18.12
N PRO A 109 9.00 -7.53 -17.02
CA PRO A 109 9.98 -8.62 -16.95
C PRO A 109 9.37 -10.03 -16.90
N CYS A 110 8.05 -10.17 -16.83
CA CYS A 110 7.40 -11.47 -16.70
C CYS A 110 7.18 -12.13 -18.07
N GLU A 111 7.55 -13.39 -18.17
CA GLU A 111 7.40 -14.23 -19.36
C GLU A 111 6.03 -14.90 -19.41
N ASN A 112 5.74 -15.57 -20.55
CA ASN A 112 4.59 -16.46 -20.73
C ASN A 112 3.23 -15.85 -20.36
N GLY A 113 3.06 -14.54 -20.63
CA GLY A 113 1.82 -13.82 -20.31
C GLY A 113 1.66 -13.45 -18.84
N GLY A 114 2.73 -13.54 -18.04
CA GLY A 114 2.75 -13.11 -16.65
C GLY A 114 2.46 -11.62 -16.48
N VAL A 115 1.74 -11.28 -15.41
CA VAL A 115 1.41 -9.89 -15.08
C VAL A 115 2.40 -9.36 -14.05
N CYS A 116 3.23 -8.38 -14.45
CA CYS A 116 4.13 -7.72 -13.51
C CYS A 116 3.38 -6.81 -12.52
N GLN A 117 3.69 -6.98 -11.24
CA GLN A 117 3.18 -6.19 -10.14
C GLN A 117 4.35 -5.48 -9.44
N PRO A 118 4.40 -4.14 -9.44
CA PRO A 118 5.47 -3.45 -8.73
C PRO A 118 5.32 -3.62 -7.22
N PHE A 119 6.43 -3.94 -6.55
CA PHE A 119 6.51 -4.10 -5.12
C PHE A 119 7.71 -3.35 -4.56
N ARG A 120 7.49 -2.15 -4.03
CA ARG A 120 8.57 -1.24 -3.60
C ARG A 120 9.61 -1.08 -4.72
N ASN A 121 10.87 -1.37 -4.41
CA ASN A 121 12.00 -1.33 -5.35
C ASN A 121 12.16 -2.62 -6.19
N ARG A 122 11.21 -3.56 -6.13
CA ARG A 122 11.23 -4.83 -6.89
C ARG A 122 9.92 -5.02 -7.64
N PHE A 123 9.80 -6.14 -8.33
CA PHE A 123 8.55 -6.60 -8.93
C PHE A 123 8.21 -8.01 -8.44
N LEU A 124 6.96 -8.39 -8.65
CA LEU A 124 6.43 -9.74 -8.51
C LEU A 124 5.72 -10.10 -9.82
N CYS A 125 5.95 -11.30 -10.33
CA CYS A 125 5.18 -11.80 -11.47
C CYS A 125 3.99 -12.62 -10.96
N LYS A 126 2.78 -12.21 -11.34
CA LYS A 126 1.60 -13.06 -11.19
C LYS A 126 1.55 -13.98 -12.40
N CYS A 127 1.94 -15.23 -12.19
CA CYS A 127 1.99 -16.22 -13.26
C CYS A 127 0.60 -16.75 -13.60
N PRO A 128 0.32 -17.04 -14.89
CA PRO A 128 -0.83 -17.86 -15.27
C PRO A 128 -0.71 -19.24 -14.61
N ALA A 129 -1.84 -19.95 -14.47
CA ALA A 129 -1.89 -21.22 -13.73
C ALA A 129 -0.89 -22.28 -14.25
N ALA A 130 -0.60 -22.27 -15.56
CA ALA A 130 0.33 -23.19 -16.20
C ALA A 130 1.82 -22.83 -16.04
N TYR A 131 2.15 -21.74 -15.33
CA TYR A 131 3.53 -21.27 -15.19
C TYR A 131 3.89 -20.93 -13.73
N THR A 132 5.17 -21.08 -13.43
CA THR A 132 5.79 -20.78 -12.13
C THR A 132 7.20 -20.22 -12.34
N GLY A 133 7.89 -19.93 -11.24
CA GLY A 133 9.19 -19.27 -11.26
C GLY A 133 9.09 -17.78 -11.00
N LYS A 134 10.25 -17.12 -10.89
CA LYS A 134 10.31 -15.69 -10.53
C LYS A 134 9.78 -14.79 -11.64
N PHE A 135 9.95 -15.22 -12.88
CA PHE A 135 9.55 -14.54 -14.10
C PHE A 135 8.45 -15.28 -14.84
N CYS A 136 7.86 -16.33 -14.27
CA CYS A 136 6.94 -17.24 -14.96
C CYS A 136 7.60 -18.02 -16.11
N GLU A 137 8.91 -18.26 -15.99
CA GLU A 137 9.75 -18.91 -17.00
C GLU A 137 9.58 -20.43 -17.04
N LYS A 138 8.99 -21.03 -15.99
CA LYS A 138 8.84 -22.48 -15.86
C LYS A 138 7.41 -22.90 -16.12
N ARG A 139 7.21 -23.87 -17.01
CA ARG A 139 5.90 -24.52 -17.17
C ARG A 139 5.65 -25.44 -15.97
N VAL A 140 4.41 -25.46 -15.48
CA VAL A 140 3.97 -26.44 -14.48
C VAL A 140 3.48 -27.67 -15.22
N ASP A 141 4.01 -28.84 -14.86
CA ASP A 141 3.58 -30.10 -15.47
C ASP A 141 2.11 -30.38 -15.12
N GLU A 142 1.34 -30.88 -16.08
CA GLU A 142 -0.10 -31.14 -15.92
C GLU A 142 -0.38 -32.12 -14.77
N GLU A 143 0.49 -33.12 -14.60
CA GLU A 143 0.44 -34.08 -13.49
C GLU A 143 0.61 -33.39 -12.11
N GLN A 144 1.28 -32.24 -12.06
CA GLN A 144 1.41 -31.45 -10.83
C GLN A 144 0.20 -30.55 -10.57
N MET A 145 -0.50 -30.09 -11.61
CA MET A 145 -1.70 -29.26 -11.45
C MET A 145 -2.94 -30.05 -11.01
N MET A 146 -3.05 -31.32 -11.43
CA MET A 146 -4.24 -32.15 -11.20
C MET A 146 -4.06 -33.24 -10.13
N LYS A 147 -3.22 -32.98 -9.12
CA LYS A 147 -3.01 -33.98 -8.05
C LYS A 147 -4.27 -34.14 -7.20
N PRO A 148 -4.84 -35.36 -7.11
CA PRO A 148 -6.02 -35.61 -6.30
C PRO A 148 -5.70 -35.44 -4.82
N VAL A 149 -6.65 -34.88 -4.06
CA VAL A 149 -6.56 -34.76 -2.60
C VAL A 149 -7.46 -35.82 -1.98
N LYS A 150 -6.90 -36.67 -1.11
CA LYS A 150 -7.66 -37.67 -0.33
C LYS A 150 -8.18 -37.05 0.96
N PHE A 151 -9.42 -37.39 1.31
CA PHE A 151 -10.04 -37.02 2.58
C PHE A 151 -10.35 -38.27 3.42
N ASP A 152 -10.28 -38.16 4.75
CA ASP A 152 -10.45 -39.29 5.70
C ASP A 152 -11.65 -39.14 6.65
N GLY A 153 -12.56 -38.21 6.35
CA GLY A 153 -13.70 -37.87 7.20
C GLY A 153 -13.39 -36.87 8.33
N LYS A 154 -12.12 -36.50 8.52
CA LYS A 154 -11.67 -35.47 9.49
C LYS A 154 -10.88 -34.33 8.83
N THR A 155 -10.31 -34.56 7.65
CA THR A 155 -9.63 -33.53 6.84
C THR A 155 -10.61 -32.59 6.12
N PHE A 156 -10.26 -31.32 6.00
CA PHE A 156 -11.00 -30.32 5.22
C PHE A 156 -10.05 -29.34 4.51
N LEU A 157 -10.52 -28.75 3.41
CA LEU A 157 -9.87 -27.58 2.77
C LEU A 157 -10.76 -26.35 3.00
N LYS A 158 -10.15 -25.20 3.27
CA LYS A 158 -10.85 -23.92 3.41
C LYS A 158 -10.25 -22.91 2.44
N PHE A 159 -11.10 -22.29 1.61
CA PHE A 159 -10.70 -21.23 0.68
C PHE A 159 -11.29 -19.89 1.13
N PRO A 160 -10.63 -18.75 0.79
CA PRO A 160 -11.22 -17.43 0.96
C PRO A 160 -12.53 -17.31 0.16
N ASN A 161 -13.50 -16.53 0.67
CA ASN A 161 -14.75 -16.28 -0.05
C ASN A 161 -14.45 -15.47 -1.33
N MET A 162 -14.68 -16.06 -2.51
CA MET A 162 -14.37 -15.44 -3.81
C MET A 162 -15.50 -14.57 -4.37
N VAL A 163 -16.61 -14.43 -3.64
CA VAL A 163 -17.82 -13.70 -4.07
C VAL A 163 -17.78 -12.20 -3.70
N TYR A 164 -16.76 -11.73 -2.99
CA TYR A 164 -16.62 -10.30 -2.69
C TYR A 164 -15.38 -9.70 -3.36
N ARG A 165 -15.64 -8.94 -4.43
CA ARG A 165 -14.89 -7.74 -4.82
C ARG A 165 -15.89 -6.65 -5.14
#